data_AF-A0A6J4J1Q8-F1
#
_entry.id   AF-A0A6J4J1Q8-F1
#
_cell.length_a   1.000
_cell.length_b   1.000
_cell.length_c   1.000
_cell.angle_alpha   90.00
_cell.angle_beta   90.00
_cell.angle_gamma   90.00
#
_symmetry.space_group_name_H-M   'P 1'
#
loop_
_entity.id
_entity.type
_entity.pdbx_description
1 polymer ?
#
loop_
_entity_poly.entity_id
_entity_poly.type
_entity_poly.pdbx_seq_one_letter_code
_entity_poly.pdbx_strand_id
1 'polypeptide(L)' 'MDINTIKTSIQKDLEAAGIPTSLASAAAQILAEENRKSLSNEHVPTRTKEQQHIVSSAWEWMKAKGFFEKSS' A
#
# COMPACT_ATOMS: atom_id res chain seq x y z
N MET A 1 -9.46 -3.68 -15.18
CA MET A 1 -9.23 -2.49 -14.32
C MET A 1 -7.79 -2.06 -14.52
N ASP A 2 -7.54 -0.78 -14.78
CA ASP A 2 -6.20 -0.28 -15.08
C ASP A 2 -5.34 -0.17 -13.80
N ILE A 3 -4.06 -0.52 -13.88
CA ILE A 3 -3.14 -0.51 -12.73
C ILE A 3 -2.97 0.89 -12.13
N ASN A 4 -3.05 1.95 -12.96
CA ASN A 4 -2.96 3.32 -12.48
C ASN A 4 -4.20 3.69 -11.66
N THR A 5 -5.38 3.16 -12.02
CA THR A 5 -6.61 3.38 -11.24
C THR A 5 -6.49 2.76 -9.85
N ILE A 6 -5.98 1.52 -9.77
CA ILE A 6 -5.75 0.82 -8.50
C ILE A 6 -4.70 1.58 -7.67
N LYS A 7 -3.58 1.96 -8.28
CA LYS A 7 -2.51 2.73 -7.63
C LYS A 7 -3.05 4.03 -7.05
N THR A 8 -3.78 4.83 -7.83
CA THR A 8 -4.32 6.11 -7.38
C THR A 8 -5.34 5.94 -6.25
N SER A 9 -6.17 4.89 -6.28
CA SER A 9 -7.09 4.60 -5.18
C SER A 9 -6.34 4.30 -3.90
N ILE A 10 -5.42 3.32 -3.94
CA ILE A 10 -4.63 2.91 -2.77
C ILE A 10 -3.80 4.09 -2.24
N GLN A 11 -3.20 4.88 -3.13
CA GLN A 11 -2.43 6.06 -2.72
C GLN A 11 -3.31 7.04 -1.94
N LYS A 12 -4.52 7.34 -2.44
CA LYS A 12 -5.46 8.24 -1.74
C LYS A 12 -5.88 7.69 -0.37
N ASP A 13 -6.12 6.38 -0.27
CA ASP A 13 -6.46 5.74 1.01
C ASP A 13 -5.30 5.85 2.02
N LEU A 14 -4.06 5.64 1.57
CA LEU A 14 -2.85 5.77 2.39
C LEU A 14 -2.60 7.23 2.80
N GLU A 15 -2.79 8.18 1.89
CA GLU A 15 -2.70 9.62 2.18
C GLU A 15 -3.78 10.05 3.18
N ALA A 16 -5.01 9.54 3.04
CA ALA A 16 -6.11 9.76 3.99
C ALA A 16 -5.81 9.15 5.37
N ALA A 17 -5.06 8.05 5.43
CA ALA A 17 -4.56 7.47 6.67
C ALA A 17 -3.39 8.26 7.29
N GLY A 18 -2.95 9.36 6.66
CA GLY A 18 -1.90 10.24 7.17
C GLY A 18 -0.48 9.81 6.82
N ILE A 19 -0.31 8.92 5.84
CA ILE A 19 0.99 8.55 5.28
C ILE A 19 1.48 9.67 4.35
N PRO A 20 2.78 10.05 4.40
CA PRO A 20 3.34 11.03 3.46
C PRO A 20 3.15 10.58 1.99
N THR A 21 2.78 11.50 1.10
CA THR A 21 2.53 11.22 -0.34
C THR A 21 3.64 10.41 -1.01
N SER A 22 4.91 10.69 -0.69
CA SER A 22 6.04 9.94 -1.25
C SER A 22 6.06 8.47 -0.82
N LEU A 23 5.72 8.18 0.43
CA LEU A 23 5.65 6.82 0.97
C LEU A 23 4.35 6.12 0.53
N ALA A 24 3.24 6.86 0.51
CA ALA A 24 1.95 6.39 0.01
C ALA A 24 2.04 5.98 -1.48
N SER A 25 2.69 6.78 -2.32
CA SER A 25 2.88 6.46 -3.74
C SER A 25 3.74 5.20 -3.94
N ALA A 26 4.82 5.05 -3.17
CA ALA A 26 5.70 3.90 -3.25
C ALA A 26 4.98 2.61 -2.80
N ALA A 27 4.27 2.66 -1.66
CA ALA A 27 3.49 1.54 -1.16
C ALA A 27 2.31 1.20 -2.09
N ALA A 28 1.62 2.20 -2.64
CA ALA A 28 0.52 2.02 -3.57
C ALA A 28 0.95 1.34 -4.88
N GLN A 29 2.15 1.65 -5.39
CA GLN A 29 2.67 0.98 -6.58
C GLN A 29 2.85 -0.52 -6.34
N ILE A 30 3.47 -0.88 -5.21
CA ILE A 30 3.69 -2.29 -4.81
C ILE A 30 2.35 -3.02 -4.66
N LEU A 31 1.42 -2.42 -3.90
CA LEU A 31 0.12 -3.02 -3.63
C LEU A 31 -0.75 -3.13 -4.90
N ALA A 32 -0.65 -2.16 -5.82
CA ALA A 32 -1.38 -2.19 -7.09
C ALA A 32 -0.86 -3.29 -8.02
N GLU A 33 0.46 -3.50 -8.07
CA GLU A 33 1.07 -4.61 -8.82
C GLU A 33 0.65 -5.97 -8.26
N GLU A 34 0.63 -6.13 -6.93
CA GLU A 34 0.16 -7.34 -6.26
C GLU A 34 -1.34 -7.59 -6.52
N ASN A 35 -2.16 -6.54 -6.43
CA ASN A 35 -3.59 -6.62 -6.70
C ASN A 35 -3.87 -7.04 -8.15
N ARG A 36 -3.15 -6.44 -9.12
CA ARG A 36 -3.27 -6.81 -10.54
C ARG A 36 -2.93 -8.28 -10.77
N LYS A 37 -1.82 -8.77 -10.20
CA LYS A 37 -1.40 -10.18 -10.36
C LYS A 37 -2.39 -11.15 -9.71
N SER A 38 -2.91 -10.79 -8.53
CA SER A 38 -3.98 -11.55 -7.87
C SER A 38 -5.25 -11.65 -8.73
N LEU A 39 -5.66 -10.55 -9.37
CA LEU A 39 -6.80 -10.54 -10.30
C LEU A 39 -6.57 -11.39 -11.55
N SER A 40 -5.32 -11.48 -12.03
CA SER A 40 -4.95 -12.36 -13.15
C SER A 40 -4.80 -13.83 -12.75
N ASN A 41 -5.02 -14.19 -11.47
CA ASN A 41 -4.72 -15.51 -10.92
C ASN A 41 -3.24 -15.92 -11.14
N GLU A 42 -2.38 -14.93 -11.32
CA GLU A 42 -0.94 -15.11 -11.47
C GLU A 42 -0.31 -15.22 -10.09
N HIS A 43 0.77 -16.00 -10.01
CA HIS A 43 1.54 -16.10 -8.78
C HIS A 43 2.02 -14.69 -8.37
N VAL A 44 1.54 -14.20 -7.23
CA VAL A 44 2.01 -12.95 -6.65
C VAL A 44 3.41 -13.23 -6.12
N PRO A 45 4.47 -12.70 -6.76
CA PRO A 45 5.82 -12.97 -6.30
C PRO A 45 6.01 -12.40 -4.90
N THR A 46 6.74 -13.12 -4.06
CA THR A 46 7.13 -12.65 -2.74
C THR A 46 7.77 -11.26 -2.87
N ARG A 47 7.29 -10.29 -2.08
CA ARG A 47 7.84 -8.94 -2.04
C ARG A 47 9.35 -9.00 -1.86
N THR A 48 10.09 -8.16 -2.59
CA THR A 48 11.51 -7.97 -2.29
C THR A 48 11.68 -7.37 -0.90
N LYS A 49 12.86 -7.53 -0.30
CA LYS A 49 13.15 -6.93 1.02
C LYS A 49 12.88 -5.42 1.05
N GLU A 50 13.21 -4.73 -0.04
CA GLU A 50 12.97 -3.30 -0.20
C GLU A 50 11.47 -2.97 -0.28
N GLN A 51 10.71 -3.71 -1.08
CA GLN A 51 9.25 -3.55 -1.17
C GLN A 51 8.57 -3.83 0.17
N GLN A 52 9.00 -4.89 0.87
CA GLN A 52 8.52 -5.20 2.20
C GLN A 52 8.84 -4.08 3.19
N HIS A 53 10.03 -3.48 3.11
CA HIS A 53 10.40 -2.35 3.96
C HIS A 53 9.51 -1.12 3.72
N ILE A 54 9.19 -0.79 2.47
CA ILE A 54 8.29 0.31 2.10
C ILE A 54 6.88 0.08 2.64
N VAL A 55 6.31 -1.12 2.43
CA VAL A 55 4.96 -1.45 2.92
C VAL A 55 4.93 -1.47 4.45
N SER A 56 5.94 -2.07 5.11
CA SER A 56 6.06 -2.04 6.56
C SER A 56 6.17 -0.62 7.09
N SER A 57 6.97 0.23 6.47
CA SER A 57 7.11 1.65 6.85
C SER A 57 5.76 2.37 6.75
N ALA A 58 5.02 2.18 5.66
CA ALA A 58 3.68 2.76 5.51
C ALA A 58 2.72 2.28 6.61
N TRP A 59 2.79 0.99 6.99
CA TRP A 59 2.02 0.43 8.09
C TRP A 59 2.41 1.00 9.46
N GLU A 60 3.70 1.17 9.72
CA GLU A 60 4.18 1.79 10.95
C GLU A 60 3.74 3.25 11.06
N TRP A 61 3.72 3.98 9.95
CA TRP A 61 3.15 5.33 9.89
C TRP A 61 1.67 5.33 10.26
N MET A 62 0.86 4.41 9.71
CA MET A 62 -0.56 4.30 10.06
C MET A 62 -0.77 3.95 11.55
N LYS A 63 0.07 3.06 12.10
CA LYS A 63 0.05 2.74 13.54
C LYS A 63 0.41 3.94 14.39
N ALA A 64 1.48 4.66 14.06
CA ALA A 64 1.91 5.85 14.78
C ALA A 64 0.89 6.99 14.74
N LYS A 65 0.04 7.03 13.69
CA LYS A 65 -1.07 7.98 13.58
C LYS A 65 -2.32 7.56 14.36
N GLY A 66 -2.29 6.42 15.05
CA GLY A 66 -3.45 5.90 15.79
C GLY A 66 -4.58 5.44 14.87
N PHE A 67 -4.31 5.18 13.58
CA PHE A 67 -5.32 4.74 12.61
C PHE A 67 -6.00 3.43 13.05
N PHE A 68 -5.26 2.57 13.75
CA PHE A 68 -5.74 1.30 14.30
C PHE A 68 -6.25 1.39 15.76
N GLU A 69 -6.11 2.53 16.43
CA GLU A 69 -6.45 2.68 17.86
C GLU A 69 -7.91 3.09 18.11
N LYS A 70 -8.70 3.38 17.07
CA LYS A 70 -10.16 3.56 17.21
C LYS A 70 -10.90 2.22 17.17
N SER A 71 -10.68 1.39 18.16
CA SER A 71 -11.56 0.27 18.52
C SER A 71 -11.35 -0.03 20.00
N SER A 72 -11.87 0.85 20.85
CA SER A 72 -12.05 0.61 22.29
C SER A 72 -13.53 0.69 22.61
#